data_AF-K0W8J6-F1
#
_entry.id   AF-K0W8J6-F1
#
_cell.length_a   1.000
_cell.length_b   1.000
_cell.length_c   1.000
_cell.angle_alpha   90.00
_cell.angle_beta   90.00
_cell.angle_gamma   90.00
#
_symmetry.space_group_name_H-M   'P 1'
#
loop_
_entity.id
_entity.type
_entity.pdbx_description
1 polymer ?
#
loop_
_entity_poly.entity_id
_entity_poly.type
_entity_poly.pdbx_seq_one_letter_code
_entity_poly.pdbx_strand_id
1 'polypeptide(L)' 'MAKLKIDGNEIEVPDHFTLLQACEDAGAEVPRFCFHERLSVAGNCRMCLVEVKGGPPKPQASCAMSVRDIRGGPNGEL' A
#
# COMPACT_ATOMS: atom_id res chain seq x y z
N MET A 1 2.62 -10.17 11.11
CA MET A 1 2.09 -10.44 9.76
C MET A 1 0.78 -9.69 9.65
N ALA A 2 0.57 -8.95 8.56
CA ALA A 2 -0.62 -8.15 8.30
C ALA A 2 -1.45 -8.84 7.23
N LYS A 3 -2.74 -9.06 7.50
CA LYS A 3 -3.71 -9.59 6.53
C LYS A 3 -4.44 -8.43 5.86
N LEU A 4 -4.43 -8.43 4.54
CA LEU A 4 -4.92 -7.34 3.70
C LEU A 4 -5.70 -7.91 2.52
N LYS A 5 -6.62 -7.12 1.97
CA LYS A 5 -7.27 -7.44 0.70
C LYS A 5 -6.88 -6.41 -0.37
N ILE A 6 -6.19 -6.87 -1.41
CA ILE A 6 -5.74 -6.03 -2.53
C ILE A 6 -6.45 -6.49 -3.81
N ASP A 7 -7.23 -5.62 -4.43
CA ASP A 7 -8.00 -5.89 -5.66
C ASP A 7 -8.83 -7.19 -5.63
N GLY A 8 -9.30 -7.58 -4.44
CA GLY A 8 -10.07 -8.80 -4.23
C GLY A 8 -9.26 -9.99 -3.70
N ASN A 9 -7.93 -9.95 -3.76
CA ASN A 9 -7.04 -11.00 -3.32
C ASN A 9 -6.66 -10.83 -1.85
N GLU A 10 -6.89 -11.86 -1.04
CA GLU A 10 -6.41 -11.89 0.35
C GLU A 10 -4.94 -12.30 0.39
N ILE A 11 -4.11 -11.47 1.02
CA ILE A 11 -2.68 -11.72 1.19
C ILE A 11 -2.27 -11.56 2.65
N GLU A 12 -1.15 -12.17 3.00
CA GLU A 12 -0.54 -12.03 4.32
C GLU A 12 0.93 -11.64 4.17
N VAL A 13 1.26 -10.40 4.54
CA VAL A 13 2.58 -9.80 4.31
C VAL A 13 3.25 -9.40 5.63
N PRO A 14 4.58 -9.21 5.65
CA PRO A 14 5.26 -8.68 6.83
C PRO A 14 4.78 -7.26 7.18
N ASP A 15 4.62 -6.96 8.48
CA ASP A 15 4.06 -5.67 8.89
C ASP A 15 4.94 -4.45 8.56
N HIS A 16 6.21 -4.69 8.23
CA HIS A 16 7.14 -3.63 7.85
C HIS A 16 7.03 -3.27 6.37
N PHE A 17 6.17 -3.95 5.60
CA PHE A 17 5.93 -3.61 4.20
C PHE A 17 5.25 -2.24 4.08
N THR A 18 5.57 -1.60 2.97
CA THR A 18 4.77 -0.51 2.41
C THR A 18 3.57 -1.07 1.64
N LEU A 19 2.56 -0.24 1.38
CA LEU A 19 1.44 -0.65 0.52
C LEU A 19 1.93 -1.05 -0.87
N LEU A 20 2.98 -0.40 -1.39
CA LEU A 20 3.56 -0.74 -2.70
C LEU A 20 4.06 -2.18 -2.74
N GLN A 21 4.81 -2.59 -1.72
CA GLN A 21 5.34 -3.97 -1.62
C GLN A 21 4.22 -4.99 -1.39
N ALA A 22 3.19 -4.62 -0.63
CA ALA A 22 2.02 -5.47 -0.45
C ALA A 22 1.27 -5.67 -1.79
N CYS A 23 1.10 -4.61 -2.58
CA CYS A 23 0.51 -4.71 -3.93
C CYS A 23 1.33 -5.61 -4.85
N GLU A 24 2.66 -5.50 -4.83
CA GLU A 24 3.55 -6.37 -5.62
C GLU A 24 3.43 -7.84 -5.20
N ASP A 25 3.34 -8.12 -3.90
CA ASP A 25 3.14 -9.47 -3.36
C ASP A 25 1.78 -10.06 -3.77
N ALA A 26 0.76 -9.21 -3.92
CA ALA A 26 -0.53 -9.58 -4.53
C ALA A 26 -0.49 -9.76 -6.06
N GLY A 27 0.66 -9.50 -6.70
CA GLY A 27 0.84 -9.58 -8.15
C GLY A 27 0.39 -8.34 -8.92
N ALA A 28 0.06 -7.23 -8.24
CA ALA A 28 -0.29 -5.98 -8.87
C ALA A 28 0.95 -5.16 -9.26
N GLU A 29 0.96 -4.62 -10.47
CA GLU A 29 2.03 -3.72 -10.92
C GLU A 29 1.62 -2.25 -10.70
N VAL A 30 2.25 -1.61 -9.72
CA VAL A 30 1.99 -0.20 -9.38
C VAL A 30 3.04 0.70 -10.04
N PRO A 31 2.63 1.71 -10.85
CA PRO A 31 3.58 2.55 -11.56
C PRO A 31 4.38 3.44 -10.60
N ARG A 32 5.68 3.55 -10.85
CA ARG A 32 6.63 4.30 -10.01
C ARG A 32 7.72 4.98 -10.85
N PHE A 33 8.09 6.18 -10.42
CA PHE A 33 9.25 6.90 -10.97
C PHE A 33 10.32 7.17 -9.93
N CYS A 34 9.95 7.67 -8.75
CA CYS A 34 10.90 8.10 -7.72
C CYS A 34 11.13 7.07 -6.61
N PHE A 35 10.63 5.83 -6.76
CA PHE A 35 10.83 4.76 -5.79
C PHE A 35 11.79 3.71 -6.34
N HIS A 36 12.70 3.26 -5.49
CA HIS A 36 13.62 2.16 -5.78
C HIS A 36 13.89 1.40 -4.47
N GLU A 37 13.89 0.06 -4.51
CA GLU A 37 13.98 -0.81 -3.33
C GLU A 37 15.27 -0.60 -2.49
N ARG A 38 16.35 -0.18 -3.15
CA ARG A 38 17.67 0.07 -2.53
C ARG A 38 17.91 1.51 -2.09
N LEU A 39 16.94 2.40 -2.28
CA LEU A 39 17.05 3.82 -1.94
C LEU A 39 15.98 4.22 -0.92
N SER A 40 16.20 5.34 -0.25
CA SER A 40 15.19 5.92 0.64
C SER A 40 13.94 6.36 -0.13
N VAL A 41 12.79 6.29 0.54
CA VAL A 41 11.51 6.72 -0.03
C VAL A 41 11.48 8.23 -0.24
N ALA A 42 11.18 8.69 -1.47
CA ALA A 42 11.09 10.11 -1.80
C ALA A 42 9.65 10.67 -1.80
N GLY A 43 8.69 9.98 -2.45
CA GLY A 43 7.28 10.42 -2.50
C GLY A 43 6.97 11.63 -3.41
N ASN A 44 7.88 12.03 -4.31
CA ASN A 44 7.72 13.22 -5.15
C ASN A 44 6.78 13.01 -6.37
N CYS A 45 6.84 11.85 -7.03
CA CYS A 45 6.16 11.66 -8.32
C CYS A 45 4.65 11.41 -8.23
N ARG A 46 4.16 10.95 -7.08
CA ARG A 46 2.74 10.58 -6.85
C ARG A 46 2.14 9.66 -7.92
N MET A 47 2.96 8.90 -8.65
CA MET A 47 2.48 7.95 -9.66
C MET A 47 1.90 6.67 -9.02
N CYS A 48 2.37 6.34 -7.81
CA CYS A 48 1.98 5.14 -7.08
C CYS A 48 0.76 5.35 -6.17
N LEU A 49 -0.12 6.30 -6.49
CA LEU A 49 -1.29 6.60 -5.67
C LEU A 49 -2.28 5.43 -5.71
N VAL A 50 -2.74 4.99 -4.54
CA VAL A 50 -3.73 3.92 -4.36
C VAL A 50 -4.85 4.39 -3.45
N GLU A 51 -6.05 3.85 -3.64
CA GLU A 51 -7.17 4.07 -2.72
C GLU A 51 -7.11 3.06 -1.58
N VAL A 52 -7.25 3.53 -0.35
CA VAL A 52 -7.22 2.70 0.86
C VAL A 52 -8.57 2.81 1.54
N LYS A 53 -9.30 1.71 1.60
CA LYS A 53 -10.59 1.67 2.30
C LYS A 53 -10.37 1.84 3.80
N GLY A 54 -11.09 2.76 4.44
CA GLY A 54 -10.83 3.15 5.83
C GLY A 54 -9.60 4.05 6.03
N GLY A 55 -8.84 4.34 4.96
CA GLY A 55 -7.75 5.30 4.94
C GLY A 55 -8.22 6.76 4.84
N PRO A 56 -7.26 7.70 4.73
CA PRO A 56 -7.60 9.12 4.53
C PRO A 56 -8.41 9.33 3.25
N PRO A 57 -9.19 10.43 3.13
CA PRO A 57 -10.12 10.66 2.01
C PRO A 57 -9.45 10.92 0.66
N LYS A 58 -8.11 10.95 0.61
CA LYS A 58 -7.34 11.16 -0.61
C LYS A 58 -6.56 9.88 -0.93
N PRO A 59 -6.28 9.58 -2.20
CA PRO A 59 -5.39 8.48 -2.55
C PRO A 59 -4.03 8.63 -1.83
N GLN A 60 -3.49 7.51 -1.39
CA GLN A 60 -2.28 7.44 -0.60
C GLN A 60 -1.10 7.06 -1.47
N ALA A 61 0.07 7.64 -1.22
CA ALA A 61 1.28 7.22 -1.90
C ALA A 61 1.71 5.87 -1.35
N SER A 62 1.49 4.81 -2.14
CA SER A 62 1.74 3.43 -1.70
C SER A 62 3.20 3.17 -1.32
N CYS A 63 4.14 3.92 -1.92
CA CYS A 63 5.57 3.80 -1.62
C CYS A 63 5.98 4.33 -0.24
N ALA A 64 5.13 5.11 0.43
CA ALA A 64 5.45 5.78 1.69
C ALA A 64 4.55 5.36 2.86
N MET A 65 3.35 4.87 2.58
CA MET A 65 2.42 4.40 3.61
C MET A 65 2.74 2.96 4.01
N SER A 66 2.83 2.69 5.32
CA SER A 66 3.00 1.33 5.83
C SER A 66 1.68 0.58 5.85
N VAL A 67 1.74 -0.74 5.71
CA VAL A 67 0.58 -1.62 5.94
C VAL A 67 -0.02 -1.45 7.34
N ARG A 68 0.80 -1.06 8.34
CA ARG A 68 0.35 -0.78 9.71
C ARG A 68 -0.46 0.51 9.85
N ASP A 69 -0.36 1.41 8.88
CA ASP A 69 -1.06 2.69 8.91
C ASP A 69 -2.52 2.56 8.41
N ILE A 70 -2.88 1.40 7.86
CA ILE A 70 -4.25 1.12 7.41
C ILE A 70 -5.14 0.93 8.63
N ARG A 71 -6.24 1.69 8.67
CA ARG A 71 -7.35 1.46 9.59
C ARG A 71 -8.42 0.69 8.83
N GLY A 72 -9.06 -0.26 9.51
CA GLY A 72 -10.18 -0.99 8.91
C GLY A 72 -11.26 -0.03 8.41
N GLY A 73 -11.97 -0.44 7.36
CA GLY A 73 -13.10 0.31 6.82
C GLY A 73 -14.20 0.54 7.88
N PRO A 74 -15.14 1.47 7.64
CA PRO A 74 -16.24 1.77 8.56
C PRO A 74 -17.11 0.54 8.90
N ASN A 75 -17.03 -0.54 8.11
CA ASN A 75 -17.73 -1.81 8.34
C ASN A 75 -16.79 -2.95 8.82
N GLY A 76 -15.56 -2.63 9.27
CA GLY A 76 -14.57 -3.64 9.68
C GLY A 76 -13.89 -4.36 8.51
N GLU A 77 -13.81 -3.71 7.35
CA GLU A 77 -13.16 -4.25 6.15
C GLU A 77 -11.64 -4.19 6.30
N LEU A 78 -10.96 -5.30 5.97
CA LEU A 78 -9.51 -5.43 5.90
C LEU A 78 -8.99 -5.17 4.47
#